data_AF-A0A1I8FTP8-F1
#
_entry.id   AF-A0A1I8FTP8-F1
#
_cell.length_a   1.000
_cell.length_b   1.000
_cell.length_c   1.000
_cell.angle_alpha   90.00
_cell.angle_beta   90.00
_cell.angle_gamma   90.00
#
_symmetry.space_group_name_H-M   'P 1'
#
loop_
_entity.id
_entity.type
_entity.pdbx_description
1 polymer ?
#
loop_
_entity_poly.entity_id
_entity_poly.type
_entity_poly.pdbx_seq_one_letter_code
_entity_poly.pdbx_strand_id
1 'polypeptide(L)'
;MSRFLLAVGFSLCLLTVVSAETASGGSLTECALKCKLQFLKGCSAAAFVSGTQKCLLADTTNADFPGGVAVRKQAASTQDPVQIEGRTFKIIQHRSKGVLSFGRGWTEYEDGFGDETDFWIGLRKIHQLTGSSPKLLRVEAVTWSDELYVCEYSGFTVADASTNYTMTYTSYLSSSSNTTSDSLADNKGRQFSTIDRDNDQ
;
A
#
# COMPACT_ATOMS: atom_id res chain seq x y z
N MET A 1 -10.51 -20.26 16.67
CA MET A 1 -9.16 -19.69 16.90
C MET A 1 -8.86 -18.76 15.73
N SER A 2 -9.27 -17.50 15.87
CA SER A 2 -9.05 -16.46 14.86
C SER A 2 -7.58 -16.07 14.91
N ARG A 3 -6.80 -16.62 13.99
CA ARG A 3 -5.41 -16.22 13.77
C ARG A 3 -5.44 -14.76 13.31
N PHE A 4 -4.86 -13.88 14.11
CA PHE A 4 -4.61 -12.49 13.71
C PHE A 4 -3.48 -12.46 12.69
N LEU A 5 -3.76 -12.97 11.50
CA LEU A 5 -2.95 -12.76 10.32
C LEU A 5 -3.74 -11.75 9.50
N LEU A 6 -3.27 -10.51 9.43
CA LEU A 6 -3.53 -9.67 8.25
C LEU A 6 -2.72 -10.28 7.10
N ALA A 7 -3.14 -11.46 6.66
CA ALA A 7 -2.60 -12.20 5.53
C ALA A 7 -3.73 -12.40 4.54
N VAL A 8 -3.93 -11.35 3.77
CA VAL A 8 -4.63 -11.49 2.51
C VAL A 8 -3.60 -12.08 1.55
N GLY A 9 -3.71 -13.39 1.33
CA GLY A 9 -2.84 -14.14 0.44
C GLY A 9 -3.13 -13.74 -1.00
N PHE A 10 -2.13 -13.23 -1.70
CA PHE A 10 -2.24 -12.95 -3.13
C PHE A 10 -1.00 -13.44 -3.84
N SER A 11 -1.20 -14.39 -4.74
CA SER A 11 -0.25 -14.72 -5.79
C SER A 11 -1.01 -14.55 -7.09
N LEU A 12 -0.61 -13.59 -7.91
CA LEU A 12 -0.84 -13.70 -9.34
C LEU A 12 0.38 -13.24 -10.14
N CYS A 13 0.91 -14.22 -10.87
CA CYS A 13 1.63 -14.05 -12.10
C CYS A 13 0.62 -13.59 -13.15
N LEU A 14 0.86 -12.44 -13.80
CA LEU A 14 0.18 -12.11 -15.05
C LEU A 14 1.19 -11.41 -15.96
N LEU A 15 1.38 -11.98 -17.15
CA LEU A 15 2.05 -11.33 -18.27
C LEU A 15 1.32 -10.03 -18.60
N THR A 16 2.05 -8.92 -18.77
CA THR A 16 1.50 -7.73 -19.42
C THR A 16 2.20 -7.43 -20.73
N VAL A 17 1.34 -7.31 -21.74
CA VAL A 17 1.55 -6.87 -23.10
C VAL A 17 1.97 -5.39 -23.11
N VAL A 18 2.89 -5.03 -24.00
CA VAL A 18 3.34 -3.65 -24.23
C VAL A 18 2.16 -2.79 -24.70
N SER A 19 1.56 -2.00 -23.81
CA SER A 19 0.62 -0.94 -24.17
C SER A 19 1.29 0.41 -23.98
N ALA A 20 1.85 0.95 -25.07
CA ALA A 20 2.29 2.34 -25.09
C ALA A 20 1.05 3.25 -25.25
N GLU A 21 0.56 3.83 -24.16
CA GLU A 21 -0.50 4.84 -24.22
C GLU A 21 0.10 6.18 -24.66
N THR A 22 -0.52 6.83 -25.65
CA THR A 22 -0.17 8.19 -26.07
C THR A 22 -1.08 9.22 -25.42
N ALA A 23 -0.52 10.17 -24.68
CA ALA A 23 -1.25 11.32 -24.13
C ALA A 23 -0.79 12.62 -24.80
N SER A 24 -1.60 13.68 -24.77
CA SER A 24 -1.12 15.03 -25.12
C SER A 24 -0.08 15.49 -24.11
N GLY A 25 0.85 16.37 -24.49
CA GLY A 25 1.74 17.03 -23.54
C GLY A 25 2.61 18.07 -24.22
N GLY A 26 2.97 19.14 -23.50
CA GLY A 26 3.78 20.24 -24.01
C GLY A 26 5.26 20.19 -23.61
N SER A 27 5.64 19.32 -22.67
CA SER A 27 7.03 19.19 -22.21
C SER A 27 7.32 17.83 -21.55
N LEU A 28 8.61 17.52 -21.40
CA LEU A 28 9.05 16.34 -20.65
C LEU A 28 8.56 16.34 -19.19
N THR A 29 8.54 17.50 -18.54
CA THR A 29 8.05 17.65 -17.17
C THR A 29 6.56 17.34 -17.05
N GLU A 30 5.77 17.77 -18.03
CA GLU A 30 4.33 17.47 -18.08
C GLU A 30 4.08 15.97 -18.31
N CYS A 31 4.85 15.35 -19.19
CA CYS A 31 4.78 13.90 -19.42
C CYS A 31 5.18 13.09 -18.17
N ALA A 32 6.21 13.54 -17.45
CA ALA A 32 6.61 12.94 -16.18
C ALA A 32 5.51 13.08 -15.10
N LEU A 33 4.82 14.21 -15.03
CA LEU A 33 3.70 14.41 -14.11
C LEU A 33 2.53 13.48 -14.44
N LYS A 34 2.17 13.35 -15.73
CA LYS A 34 1.12 12.42 -16.19
C LYS A 34 1.45 10.97 -15.85
N CYS A 35 2.71 10.57 -16.02
CA CYS A 35 3.19 9.25 -15.60
C CYS A 35 3.08 9.04 -14.09
N LYS A 36 3.35 10.08 -13.28
CA LYS A 36 3.20 10.03 -11.81
C LYS A 36 1.74 9.89 -11.37
N LEU A 37 0.79 10.55 -12.05
CA LEU A 37 -0.62 10.57 -11.69
C LEU A 37 -1.40 9.31 -12.11
N GLN A 38 -0.89 8.51 -13.04
CA GLN A 38 -1.54 7.27 -13.51
C GLN A 38 -1.23 6.05 -12.63
N PHE A 39 -1.54 6.15 -11.33
CA PHE A 39 -1.22 5.11 -10.34
C PHE A 39 -1.85 3.74 -10.67
N LEU A 40 -3.06 3.73 -11.23
CA LEU A 40 -3.83 2.51 -11.54
C LEU A 40 -3.50 1.86 -12.90
N LYS A 41 -2.86 2.58 -13.82
CA LYS A 41 -2.54 2.08 -15.17
C LYS A 41 -1.11 1.55 -15.32
N GLY A 42 -0.27 1.74 -14.30
CA GLY A 42 1.14 1.39 -14.35
C GLY A 42 1.91 2.25 -15.36
N CYS A 43 2.44 3.38 -14.92
CA CYS A 43 3.44 4.12 -15.70
C CYS A 43 4.76 4.16 -14.94
N SER A 44 5.80 3.56 -15.52
CA SER A 44 7.15 3.46 -14.98
C SER A 44 8.15 4.31 -15.75
N ALA A 45 7.84 4.71 -16.99
CA ALA A 45 8.66 5.64 -17.75
C ALA A 45 7.81 6.51 -18.67
N ALA A 46 8.27 7.74 -18.93
CA ALA A 46 7.62 8.66 -19.85
C ALA A 46 8.63 9.41 -20.70
N ALA A 47 8.28 9.64 -21.96
CA ALA A 47 9.04 10.47 -22.88
C ALA A 47 8.15 11.52 -23.55
N PHE A 48 8.76 12.65 -23.90
CA PHE A 48 8.12 13.70 -24.68
C PHE A 48 8.66 13.70 -26.11
N VAL A 49 7.76 13.76 -27.10
CA VAL A 49 8.11 13.81 -28.51
C VAL A 49 7.86 15.22 -29.04
N SER A 50 8.93 16.02 -29.15
CA SER A 50 8.88 17.44 -29.52
C SER A 50 8.22 17.74 -30.87
N GLY A 51 8.18 16.78 -31.79
CA GLY A 51 7.53 16.92 -33.10
C GLY A 51 6.03 16.63 -33.12
N THR A 52 5.48 15.96 -32.10
CA THR A 52 4.05 15.58 -32.07
C THR A 52 3.29 16.15 -30.88
N GLN A 53 3.98 16.79 -29.94
CA GLN A 53 3.42 17.24 -28.67
C GLN A 53 2.68 16.11 -27.92
N LYS A 54 3.27 14.90 -27.97
CA LYS A 54 2.74 13.71 -27.31
C LYS A 54 3.68 13.22 -26.22
N CYS A 55 3.08 12.66 -25.18
CA CYS A 55 3.72 11.85 -24.17
C CYS A 55 3.59 10.38 -24.56
N LEU A 56 4.72 9.68 -24.60
CA LEU A 56 4.77 8.23 -24.63
C LEU A 56 4.88 7.77 -23.18
N LEU A 57 3.93 6.97 -22.72
CA LEU A 57 3.93 6.39 -21.38
C LEU A 57 4.18 4.88 -21.50
N ALA A 58 5.05 4.36 -20.64
CA ALA A 58 5.37 2.95 -20.58
C ALA A 58 5.24 2.45 -19.14
N ASP A 59 4.78 1.23 -19.00
CA ASP A 59 4.64 0.48 -17.74
C ASP A 59 5.96 -0.13 -17.26
N THR A 60 6.99 -0.16 -18.10
CA THR A 60 8.34 -0.67 -17.77
C THR A 60 9.37 0.45 -17.65
N THR A 61 10.29 0.30 -16.71
CA THR A 61 11.40 1.25 -16.50
C THR A 61 12.45 1.21 -17.63
N ASN A 62 12.47 0.13 -18.42
CA ASN A 62 13.43 -0.12 -19.50
C ASN A 62 12.88 0.13 -20.91
N ALA A 63 11.73 0.79 -21.02
CA ALA A 63 11.16 1.14 -22.31
C ALA A 63 12.15 1.98 -23.14
N ASP A 64 12.32 1.58 -24.40
CA ASP A 64 13.14 2.29 -25.37
C ASP A 64 12.27 3.32 -26.09
N PHE A 65 12.63 4.60 -25.97
CA PHE A 65 11.88 5.71 -26.55
C PHE A 65 12.67 6.27 -27.74
N PRO A 66 12.12 6.24 -28.96
CA PRO A 66 12.81 6.78 -30.14
C PRO A 66 13.07 8.28 -29.98
N GLY A 67 14.34 8.67 -29.87
CA GLY A 67 14.80 10.06 -30.04
C GLY A 67 14.40 11.06 -28.94
N GLY A 68 14.14 10.61 -27.71
CA GLY A 68 13.73 11.50 -26.61
C GLY A 68 14.51 11.30 -25.31
N VAL A 69 14.68 12.38 -24.54
CA VAL A 69 15.02 12.27 -23.11
C VAL A 69 13.81 11.70 -22.40
N ALA A 70 13.95 10.55 -21.74
CA ALA A 70 12.89 9.90 -21.00
C ALA A 70 13.10 10.05 -19.50
N VAL A 71 12.02 10.34 -18.77
CA VAL A 71 12.01 10.27 -17.30
C VAL A 71 11.55 8.88 -16.92
N ARG A 72 12.43 8.16 -16.24
CA ARG A 72 12.10 6.89 -15.61
C ARG A 72 11.67 7.20 -14.19
N LYS A 73 10.53 6.65 -13.74
CA LYS A 73 10.28 6.60 -12.31
C LYS A 73 11.46 5.82 -11.73
N GLN A 74 12.19 6.47 -10.83
CA GLN A 74 12.92 5.68 -9.84
C GLN A 74 11.89 4.76 -9.21
N ALA A 75 12.25 3.49 -8.99
CA ALA A 75 11.40 2.57 -8.27
C ALA A 75 10.93 3.30 -7.02
N ALA A 76 9.66 3.68 -6.99
CA ALA A 76 9.10 4.33 -5.81
C ALA A 76 9.33 3.32 -4.70
N SER A 77 9.94 3.76 -3.61
CA SER A 77 10.01 2.88 -2.45
C SER A 77 8.55 2.60 -2.10
N THR A 78 8.16 1.35 -1.97
CA THR A 78 6.77 1.01 -1.61
C THR A 78 6.37 1.50 -0.22
N GLN A 79 7.28 2.17 0.49
CA GLN A 79 7.07 2.92 1.72
C GLN A 79 6.77 4.42 1.50
N ASP A 80 6.74 4.89 0.25
CA ASP A 80 6.40 6.25 -0.10
C ASP A 80 4.91 6.54 0.18
N PRO A 81 4.56 7.79 0.55
CA PRO A 81 3.17 8.14 0.77
C PRO A 81 2.33 8.04 -0.51
N VAL A 82 1.16 7.41 -0.41
CA VAL A 82 0.17 7.30 -1.51
C VAL A 82 -0.91 8.36 -1.34
N GLN A 83 -1.41 8.89 -2.45
CA GLN A 83 -2.56 9.80 -2.48
C GLN A 83 -3.82 9.02 -2.84
N ILE A 84 -4.85 9.08 -1.99
CA ILE A 84 -6.17 8.49 -2.22
C ILE A 84 -7.21 9.56 -1.93
N GLU A 85 -8.00 9.94 -2.94
CA GLU A 85 -9.09 10.92 -2.77
C GLU A 85 -8.64 12.25 -2.14
N GLY A 86 -7.45 12.73 -2.52
CA GLY A 86 -6.87 13.97 -1.98
C GLY A 86 -6.29 13.86 -0.56
N ARG A 87 -6.25 12.65 0.01
CA ARG A 87 -5.67 12.35 1.32
C ARG A 87 -4.35 11.60 1.14
N THR A 88 -3.38 11.90 1.99
CA THR A 88 -2.06 11.25 1.99
C THR A 88 -2.01 10.12 3.00
N PHE A 89 -1.65 8.92 2.54
CA PHE A 89 -1.54 7.71 3.35
C PHE A 89 -0.11 7.18 3.33
N LYS A 90 0.37 6.74 4.50
CA LYS A 90 1.60 5.97 4.60
C LYS A 90 1.24 4.49 4.67
N ILE A 91 1.83 3.68 3.79
CA ILE A 91 1.62 2.24 3.79
C ILE A 91 2.39 1.62 4.96
N ILE A 92 1.69 0.89 5.83
CA ILE A 92 2.28 0.21 7.00
C ILE A 92 2.39 -1.31 6.81
N GLN A 93 1.57 -1.86 5.91
CA GLN A 93 1.57 -3.25 5.49
C GLN A 93 1.15 -3.28 4.03
N HIS A 94 1.80 -4.13 3.23
CA HIS A 94 1.38 -4.40 1.85
C HIS A 94 1.54 -5.88 1.54
N ARG A 95 0.58 -6.45 0.81
CA ARG A 95 0.61 -7.82 0.28
C ARG A 95 0.24 -7.84 -1.19
N SER A 96 1.10 -8.39 -2.04
CA SER A 96 0.85 -8.47 -3.49
C SER A 96 1.33 -9.77 -4.13
N LYS A 97 2.55 -10.20 -3.85
CA LYS A 97 3.15 -11.41 -4.47
C LYS A 97 2.92 -12.66 -3.64
N GLY A 98 2.78 -12.50 -2.31
CA GLY A 98 2.45 -13.58 -1.40
C GLY A 98 3.58 -14.58 -1.17
N VAL A 99 4.77 -14.31 -1.71
CA VAL A 99 5.96 -15.17 -1.58
C VAL A 99 6.58 -15.02 -0.19
N LEU A 100 6.57 -13.80 0.34
CA LEU A 100 7.11 -13.52 1.66
C LEU A 100 6.21 -14.09 2.75
N SER A 101 6.79 -14.91 3.63
CA SER A 101 6.08 -15.43 4.81
C SER A 101 5.77 -14.31 5.81
N PHE A 102 4.53 -14.28 6.29
CA PHE A 102 4.07 -13.48 7.42
C PHE A 102 3.91 -14.31 8.71
N GLY A 103 4.26 -15.59 8.69
CA GLY A 103 4.35 -16.41 9.91
C GLY A 103 5.62 -16.10 10.68
N ARG A 104 5.72 -14.88 11.23
CA ARG A 104 6.93 -14.34 11.85
C ARG A 104 6.84 -14.31 13.38
N GLY A 105 8.00 -14.27 14.02
CA GLY A 105 8.11 -14.13 15.47
C GLY A 105 7.90 -12.69 15.94
N TRP A 106 7.83 -12.50 17.25
CA TRP A 106 7.57 -11.21 17.88
C TRP A 106 8.57 -10.12 17.45
N THR A 107 9.87 -10.40 17.51
CA THR A 107 10.93 -9.45 17.19
C THR A 107 10.82 -8.93 15.76
N GLU A 108 10.54 -9.82 14.80
CA GLU A 108 10.36 -9.43 13.39
C GLU A 108 9.15 -8.51 13.23
N TYR A 109 8.01 -8.82 13.87
CA TYR A 109 6.85 -7.93 13.86
C TYR A 109 7.12 -6.59 14.54
N GLU A 110 7.99 -6.56 15.55
CA GLU A 110 8.36 -5.33 16.24
C GLU A 110 9.22 -4.41 15.36
N ASP A 111 10.25 -4.98 14.73
CA ASP A 111 11.25 -4.26 13.93
C ASP A 111 10.78 -3.95 12.50
N GLY A 112 9.93 -4.82 11.95
CA GLY A 112 9.50 -4.82 10.56
C GLY A 112 10.27 -5.83 9.71
N PHE A 113 9.64 -6.27 8.63
CA PHE A 113 10.19 -7.24 7.70
C PHE A 113 9.55 -7.07 6.33
N GLY A 114 10.21 -7.56 5.27
CA GLY A 114 9.64 -7.56 3.93
C GLY A 114 10.59 -7.13 2.84
N ASP A 115 10.03 -7.04 1.64
CA ASP A 115 10.67 -6.56 0.43
C ASP A 115 9.84 -5.43 -0.21
N GLU A 116 10.15 -5.08 -1.46
CA GLU A 116 9.46 -4.02 -2.17
C GLU A 116 7.98 -4.35 -2.45
N THR A 117 7.55 -5.60 -2.37
CA THR A 117 6.20 -6.04 -2.78
C THR A 117 5.36 -6.58 -1.63
N ASP A 118 5.97 -7.18 -0.62
CA ASP A 118 5.30 -7.71 0.56
C ASP A 118 6.06 -7.24 1.80
N PHE A 119 5.43 -6.44 2.66
CA PHE A 119 6.12 -5.95 3.87
C PHE A 119 5.21 -5.61 5.04
N TRP A 120 5.84 -5.54 6.20
CA TRP A 120 5.33 -5.02 7.46
C TRP A 120 6.32 -3.98 8.00
N ILE A 121 5.87 -2.76 8.26
CA ILE A 121 6.77 -1.66 8.59
C ILE A 121 7.38 -1.76 10.00
N GLY A 122 6.75 -2.53 10.90
CA GLY A 122 7.17 -2.76 12.29
C GLY A 122 6.26 -2.08 13.31
N LEU A 123 5.90 -2.80 14.39
CA LEU A 123 5.01 -2.30 15.45
C LEU A 123 5.59 -1.06 16.14
N ARG A 124 6.91 -1.02 16.36
CA ARG A 124 7.58 0.14 16.96
C ARG A 124 7.37 1.41 16.13
N LYS A 125 7.44 1.30 14.80
CA LYS A 125 7.22 2.42 13.88
C LYS A 125 5.74 2.81 13.83
N ILE A 126 4.82 1.84 13.84
CA ILE A 126 3.38 2.12 13.86
C ILE A 126 2.99 2.84 15.15
N HIS A 127 3.52 2.40 16.30
CA HIS A 127 3.34 3.09 17.58
C HIS A 127 3.86 4.53 17.52
N GLN A 128 5.07 4.76 17.00
CA GLN A 128 5.61 6.12 16.84
C GLN A 128 4.72 7.02 15.96
N LEU A 129 4.08 6.46 14.93
CA LEU A 129 3.22 7.19 14.01
C LEU A 129 1.84 7.51 14.60
N THR A 130 1.32 6.67 15.49
CA THR A 130 -0.10 6.68 15.89
C THR A 130 -0.33 6.86 17.39
N GLY A 131 0.63 6.53 18.24
CA GLY A 131 0.47 6.46 19.70
C GLY A 131 0.19 7.79 20.37
N SER A 132 0.80 8.88 19.90
CA SER A 132 0.58 10.24 20.45
C SER A 132 -0.50 11.03 19.71
N SER A 133 -0.80 10.65 18.46
CA SER A 133 -1.72 11.35 17.58
C SER A 133 -2.52 10.32 16.80
N PRO A 134 -3.79 10.07 17.19
CA PRO A 134 -4.64 9.13 16.50
C PRO A 134 -4.74 9.44 15.01
N LYS A 135 -4.71 8.41 14.17
CA LYS A 135 -4.72 8.53 12.71
C LYS A 135 -5.99 7.95 12.10
N LEU A 136 -6.24 8.29 10.85
CA LEU A 136 -7.20 7.56 10.03
C LEU A 136 -6.51 6.28 9.54
N LEU A 137 -7.11 5.12 9.76
CA LEU A 137 -6.70 3.86 9.14
C LEU A 137 -7.61 3.58 7.95
N ARG A 138 -7.00 3.19 6.83
CA ARG A 138 -7.69 2.66 5.65
C ARG A 138 -7.12 1.28 5.35
N VAL A 139 -8.00 0.31 5.15
CA VAL A 139 -7.66 -1.06 4.77
C VAL A 139 -8.27 -1.33 3.39
N GLU A 140 -7.44 -1.77 2.46
CA GLU A 140 -7.85 -2.18 1.13
C GLU A 140 -7.50 -3.65 0.92
N ALA A 141 -8.43 -4.42 0.37
CA ALA A 141 -8.22 -5.81 0.00
C ALA A 141 -8.93 -6.09 -1.33
N VAL A 142 -8.27 -6.79 -2.24
CA VAL A 142 -8.85 -7.13 -3.56
C VAL A 142 -9.08 -8.63 -3.60
N THR A 143 -10.28 -9.11 -3.94
CA THR A 143 -10.52 -10.57 -3.98
C THR A 143 -9.89 -11.22 -5.21
N TRP A 144 -9.92 -12.54 -5.27
CA TRP A 144 -9.52 -13.34 -6.44
C TRP A 144 -10.39 -13.08 -7.68
N SER A 145 -11.55 -12.43 -7.52
CA SER A 145 -12.42 -11.98 -8.61
C SER A 145 -12.29 -10.48 -8.88
N ASP A 146 -11.15 -9.88 -8.52
CA ASP A 146 -10.82 -8.45 -8.71
C ASP A 146 -11.81 -7.47 -8.04
N GLU A 147 -12.51 -7.90 -6.99
CA GLU A 147 -13.42 -7.04 -6.23
C GLU A 147 -12.67 -6.31 -5.10
N LEU A 148 -12.71 -4.98 -5.10
CA LEU A 148 -12.05 -4.15 -4.08
C LEU A 148 -12.96 -3.95 -2.86
N TYR A 149 -12.44 -4.30 -1.69
CA TYR A 149 -13.01 -4.03 -0.37
C TYR A 149 -12.21 -2.94 0.32
N VAL A 150 -12.91 -1.97 0.90
CA VAL A 150 -12.36 -0.79 1.58
C VAL A 150 -13.06 -0.62 2.92
N CYS A 151 -12.25 -0.55 3.99
CA CYS A 151 -12.70 -0.19 5.33
C CYS A 151 -11.89 1.00 5.85
N GLU A 152 -12.56 1.98 6.42
CA GLU A 152 -11.92 3.13 7.09
C GLU A 152 -12.32 3.25 8.56
N TYR A 153 -11.36 3.68 9.38
CA TYR A 153 -11.48 3.78 10.83
C TYR A 153 -10.88 5.09 11.32
N SER A 154 -11.65 5.84 12.12
CA SER A 154 -11.17 7.06 12.76
C SER A 154 -10.47 6.74 14.09
N GLY A 155 -9.49 7.56 14.45
CA GLY A 155 -8.85 7.50 15.76
C GLY A 155 -8.00 6.25 16.00
N PHE A 156 -7.46 5.65 14.94
CA PHE A 156 -6.60 4.47 15.03
C PHE A 156 -5.31 4.77 15.79
N THR A 157 -5.00 3.92 16.77
CA THR A 157 -3.77 3.93 17.53
C THR A 157 -3.25 2.52 17.80
N VAL A 158 -1.93 2.42 17.91
CA VAL A 158 -1.23 1.26 18.44
C VAL A 158 -0.41 1.72 19.64
N ALA A 159 -0.65 1.08 20.79
CA ALA A 159 0.07 1.38 22.02
C ALA A 159 1.51 0.85 22.00
N ASP A 160 2.29 1.10 23.04
CA ASP A 160 3.68 0.66 23.11
C ASP A 160 3.83 -0.83 23.49
N ALA A 161 5.09 -1.27 23.61
CA ALA A 161 5.43 -2.64 23.97
C ALA A 161 4.95 -3.06 25.38
N SER A 162 4.73 -2.12 26.32
CA SER A 162 4.30 -2.42 27.69
C SER A 162 2.87 -2.93 27.76
N THR A 163 2.07 -2.58 26.75
CA THR A 163 0.69 -3.05 26.56
C THR A 163 0.59 -4.01 25.37
N ASN A 164 1.71 -4.64 25.00
CA ASN A 164 1.79 -5.60 23.90
C ASN A 164 1.22 -5.06 22.58
N TYR A 165 1.50 -3.78 22.28
CA TYR A 165 1.04 -3.10 21.06
C TYR A 165 -0.47 -3.20 20.85
N THR A 166 -1.24 -3.00 21.92
CA THR A 166 -2.70 -3.03 21.87
C THR A 166 -3.22 -2.03 20.83
N MET A 167 -4.08 -2.51 19.93
CA MET A 167 -4.66 -1.71 18.85
C MET A 167 -6.07 -1.24 19.21
N THR A 168 -6.38 0.02 18.93
CA THR A 168 -7.75 0.54 19.07
C THR A 168 -8.05 1.59 18.01
N TYR A 169 -9.33 1.95 17.90
CA TYR A 169 -9.85 3.01 17.04
C TYR A 169 -11.14 3.56 17.62
N THR A 170 -11.51 4.80 17.28
CA THR A 170 -12.73 5.44 17.77
C THR A 170 -13.97 4.87 17.10
N SER A 171 -14.05 4.91 15.77
CA SER A 171 -15.25 4.47 15.03
C SER A 171 -14.90 3.90 13.66
N TYR A 172 -15.67 2.91 13.22
CA TYR A 172 -15.75 2.48 11.83
C TYR A 172 -16.53 3.53 11.00
N LEU A 173 -15.99 3.89 9.84
CA LEU A 173 -16.53 4.95 8.98
C LEU A 173 -17.29 4.35 7.79
N SER A 174 -18.56 4.04 8.01
CA SER A 174 -19.41 3.43 6.98
C SER A 174 -19.58 4.27 5.71
N SER A 175 -19.51 5.60 5.80
CA SER A 175 -19.64 6.49 4.64
C SER A 175 -18.46 6.46 3.68
N SER A 176 -17.28 6.02 4.14
CA SER A 176 -16.05 5.89 3.33
C SER A 176 -15.57 4.44 3.23
N SER A 177 -16.45 3.49 3.56
CA SER A 177 -16.20 2.05 3.49
C SER A 177 -17.25 1.42 2.58
N ASN A 178 -16.89 0.34 1.89
CA ASN A 178 -17.82 -0.40 1.03
C ASN A 178 -18.17 -1.79 1.58
N THR A 179 -17.82 -2.07 2.83
CA THR A 179 -18.14 -3.32 3.51
C THR A 179 -19.37 -3.18 4.40
N THR A 180 -20.09 -4.27 4.59
CA THR A 180 -21.38 -4.29 5.30
C THR A 180 -21.24 -4.22 6.83
N SER A 181 -20.03 -4.42 7.36
CA SER A 181 -19.78 -4.49 8.81
C SER A 181 -18.35 -4.17 9.16
N ASP A 182 -18.14 -3.83 10.44
CA ASP A 182 -16.83 -3.55 11.00
C ASP A 182 -15.99 -4.84 11.14
N SER A 183 -15.04 -5.03 10.23
CA SER A 183 -14.16 -6.20 10.21
C SER A 183 -13.07 -6.20 11.29
N LEU A 184 -12.89 -5.11 12.04
CA LEU A 184 -11.93 -5.00 13.14
C LEU A 184 -12.60 -4.93 14.51
N ALA A 185 -13.92 -5.06 14.59
CA ALA A 185 -14.68 -4.96 15.84
C ALA A 185 -14.16 -5.91 16.91
N ASP A 186 -13.99 -7.19 16.57
CA ASP A 186 -13.49 -8.22 17.51
C ASP A 186 -12.05 -7.97 17.95
N ASN A 187 -11.31 -7.17 17.19
CA ASN A 187 -9.89 -6.89 17.37
C ASN A 187 -9.63 -5.60 18.14
N LYS A 188 -10.65 -4.76 18.31
CA LYS A 188 -10.53 -3.48 19.00
C LYS A 188 -10.21 -3.68 20.48
N GLY A 189 -9.11 -3.09 20.94
CA GLY A 189 -8.63 -3.21 22.31
C GLY A 189 -7.90 -4.52 22.60
N ARG A 190 -7.69 -5.38 21.59
CA ARG A 190 -6.89 -6.60 21.75
C ARG A 190 -5.40 -6.33 21.65
N GLN A 191 -4.64 -7.14 22.38
CA GLN A 191 -3.19 -7.17 22.33
C GLN A 191 -2.71 -7.84 21.04
N PHE A 192 -1.52 -7.48 20.58
CA PHE A 192 -0.91 -8.14 19.44
C PHE A 192 -0.39 -9.52 19.84
N SER A 193 -0.56 -10.53 18.98
CA SER A 193 -0.08 -11.90 19.22
C SER A 193 0.72 -12.40 18.01
N THR A 194 1.73 -13.22 18.26
CA THR A 194 2.58 -13.87 17.25
C THR A 194 2.69 -15.37 17.52
N ILE A 195 3.32 -16.11 16.60
CA ILE A 195 3.45 -17.58 16.72
C ILE A 195 4.17 -18.02 18.00
N ASP A 196 5.04 -17.15 18.51
CA ASP A 196 5.92 -17.33 19.66
C ASP A 196 5.49 -16.49 20.88
N ARG A 197 4.40 -15.72 20.77
CA ARG A 197 3.86 -14.91 21.86
C ARG A 197 2.34 -14.79 21.77
N ASP A 198 1.66 -15.59 22.58
CA ASP A 198 0.21 -15.61 22.65
C ASP A 198 -0.33 -14.62 23.68
N ASN A 199 -1.15 -13.66 23.22
CA ASN A 199 -1.84 -12.67 24.03
C ASN A 199 -3.36 -12.62 23.70
N ASP A 200 -3.94 -13.69 23.14
CA ASP A 200 -5.28 -13.67 22.51
C ASP A 200 -6.51 -13.85 23.46
N GLN A 201 -6.30 -13.69 24.77
CA GLN A 201 -7.30 -13.91 25.84
C GLN A 201 -8.59 -13.09 25.71
#